data_AF-A0A2H3D2D9-F1
#
_entry.id   AF-A0A2H3D2D9-F1
#
_cell.length_a   1.000
_cell.length_b   1.000
_cell.length_c   1.000
_cell.angle_alpha   90.00
_cell.angle_beta   90.00
_cell.angle_gamma   90.00
#
_symmetry.space_group_name_H-M   'P 1'
#
loop_
_entity.id
_entity.type
_entity.pdbx_description
1 polymer ?
#
loop_
_entity_poly.entity_id
_entity_poly.type
_entity_poly.pdbx_seq_one_letter_code
_entity_poly.pdbx_strand_id
1 'polypeptide(L)'
;MRVMRTNTPPILWYTNPEVTISHSSTLTYSSPLSSRRLRVIAIFVICMLALTLYTQGRSAKQKRHLAILDSLVWADMSPSQRCLRFGTLEYSIQLMGIPKGEHGRRCCKEKGIVIHGIDIEKPGYCTVDVGNSAPTNLRIFRHWRVNFNESSCKTLWENFQDKGCAATGPKTCWRIEAHMGNHQQPWDNWREVCSTTHADYDGHHSINPRPVTGPYMSKRRW
;
A
#
# COMPACT_ATOMS: atom_id res chain seq x y z
N MET A 1 10.96 71.61 -3.47
CA MET A 1 11.32 72.57 -2.40
C MET A 1 10.84 72.06 -1.04
N ARG A 2 11.72 71.46 -0.25
CA ARG A 2 11.93 71.76 1.18
C ARG A 2 13.13 70.94 1.64
N VAL A 3 14.20 71.66 1.92
CA VAL A 3 15.50 71.20 2.38
C VAL A 3 15.38 70.91 3.88
N MET A 4 15.74 69.70 4.32
CA MET A 4 15.95 69.42 5.74
C MET A 4 17.45 69.41 6.05
N ARG A 5 17.81 70.25 7.02
CA ARG A 5 19.17 70.50 7.50
C ARG A 5 19.72 69.32 8.29
N THR A 6 20.98 69.05 8.02
CA THR A 6 21.94 68.29 8.82
C THR A 6 22.29 69.03 10.09
N ASN A 7 22.21 68.38 11.26
CA ASN A 7 22.80 68.86 12.50
C ASN A 7 23.74 67.78 13.04
N THR A 8 25.04 68.02 12.87
CA THR A 8 26.16 67.35 13.53
C THR A 8 26.48 68.07 14.86
N PRO A 9 26.70 67.35 15.97
CA PRO A 9 27.30 67.92 17.17
C PRO A 9 28.84 67.84 17.16
N PRO A 10 29.54 68.63 18.02
CA PRO A 10 30.93 69.03 17.81
C PRO A 10 31.97 68.06 18.38
N ILE A 11 33.16 68.17 17.79
CA ILE A 11 34.41 67.51 18.15
C ILE A 11 34.96 68.13 19.43
N LEU A 12 35.16 67.30 20.46
CA LEU A 12 35.88 67.65 21.70
C LEU A 12 37.22 66.92 21.70
N TRP A 13 38.30 67.69 21.63
CA TRP A 13 39.66 67.22 21.85
C TRP A 13 39.88 67.01 23.35
N TYR A 14 40.42 65.86 23.75
CA TYR A 14 40.99 65.68 25.08
C TYR A 14 42.34 64.98 24.96
N THR A 15 43.33 65.60 25.57
CA THR A 15 44.73 65.21 25.62
C THR A 15 44.95 64.03 26.57
N ASN A 16 45.87 63.14 26.18
CA ASN A 16 46.49 62.11 27.01
C ASN A 16 47.02 62.65 28.35
N PRO A 17 46.94 61.83 29.40
CA PRO A 17 48.08 61.64 30.29
C PRO A 17 48.55 60.18 30.25
N GLU A 18 49.86 60.02 30.18
CA GLU A 18 50.56 58.76 30.43
C GLU A 18 50.08 58.12 31.74
N VAL A 19 49.63 56.87 31.66
CA VAL A 19 49.46 56.01 32.84
C VAL A 19 50.32 54.78 32.66
N THR A 20 51.27 54.69 33.58
CA THR A 20 52.26 53.64 33.75
C THR A 20 51.62 52.29 34.02
N ILE A 21 52.20 51.27 33.39
CA ILE A 21 51.84 49.86 33.39
C ILE A 21 51.89 49.25 34.81
N SER A 22 50.83 48.52 35.20
CA SER A 22 50.93 47.37 36.11
C SER A 22 50.11 46.21 35.55
N HIS A 23 50.79 45.30 34.85
CA HIS A 23 50.23 44.01 34.44
C HIS A 23 49.97 43.14 35.69
N SER A 24 48.70 42.92 36.03
CA SER A 24 48.28 41.78 36.85
C SER A 24 47.65 40.75 35.92
N SER A 25 48.49 39.89 35.35
CA SER A 25 48.05 38.72 34.60
C SER A 25 47.54 37.68 35.58
N THR A 26 46.29 37.78 36.01
CA THR A 26 45.59 36.67 36.65
C THR A 26 45.20 35.67 35.56
N LEU A 27 46.15 34.84 35.18
CA LEU A 27 45.90 33.61 34.43
C LEU A 27 45.10 32.67 35.33
N THR A 28 43.78 32.67 35.19
CA THR A 28 42.94 31.56 35.67
C THR A 28 43.34 30.30 34.91
N TYR A 29 44.22 29.52 35.52
CA TYR A 29 44.66 28.21 35.05
C TYR A 29 43.46 27.26 35.02
N SER A 30 42.92 27.02 33.83
CA SER A 30 41.93 25.97 33.58
C SER A 30 42.55 24.63 33.94
N SER A 31 42.00 23.95 34.95
CA SER A 31 42.48 22.64 35.41
C SER A 31 42.59 21.66 34.24
N PRO A 32 43.67 20.85 34.15
CA PRO A 32 43.84 19.90 33.05
C PRO A 32 42.71 18.87 33.10
N LEU A 33 41.92 18.81 32.03
CA LEU A 33 40.87 17.81 31.85
C LEU A 33 41.52 16.43 31.94
N SER A 34 41.24 15.68 33.03
CA SER A 34 41.78 14.34 33.26
C SER A 34 41.67 13.48 32.00
N SER A 35 42.73 12.77 31.62
CA SER A 35 42.80 11.89 30.44
C SER A 35 41.59 10.96 30.30
N ARG A 36 41.01 10.50 31.43
CA ARG A 36 39.76 9.72 31.44
C ARG A 36 38.55 10.51 30.93
N ARG A 37 38.40 11.78 31.33
CA ARG A 37 37.32 12.66 30.85
C ARG A 37 37.44 12.96 29.36
N LEU A 38 38.66 13.18 28.85
CA LEU A 38 38.92 13.37 27.41
C LEU A 38 38.54 12.12 26.60
N ARG A 39 38.85 10.92 27.09
CA ARG A 39 38.45 9.66 26.45
C ARG A 39 36.93 9.48 26.40
N VAL A 40 36.24 9.78 27.50
CA VAL A 40 34.76 9.69 27.55
C VAL A 40 34.12 10.68 26.59
N ILE A 41 34.61 11.92 26.55
CA ILE A 41 34.13 12.94 25.61
C ILE A 41 34.37 12.49 24.16
N ALA A 42 35.56 11.99 23.84
CA ALA A 42 35.88 11.51 22.50
C ALA A 42 34.95 10.36 22.07
N ILE A 43 34.70 9.38 22.94
CA ILE A 43 33.77 8.27 22.66
C ILE A 43 32.35 8.81 22.42
N PHE A 44 31.89 9.73 23.27
CA PHE A 44 30.55 10.31 23.12
C PHE A 44 30.40 11.06 21.80
N VAL A 45 31.40 11.86 21.40
CA VAL A 45 31.42 12.54 20.11
C VAL A 45 31.40 11.55 18.95
N ILE A 46 32.19 10.49 19.00
CA ILE A 46 32.20 9.43 17.97
C ILE A 46 30.83 8.75 17.87
N CYS A 47 30.21 8.40 19.00
CA CYS A 47 28.86 7.79 19.01
C CYS A 47 27.81 8.74 18.43
N MET A 48 27.84 10.03 18.78
CA MET A 48 26.91 11.03 18.25
C MET A 48 27.10 11.25 16.74
N LEU A 49 28.34 11.25 16.26
CA LEU A 49 28.65 11.30 14.82
C LEU A 49 28.14 10.04 14.09
N ALA A 50 28.36 8.85 14.66
CA ALA A 50 27.86 7.61 14.09
C ALA A 50 26.32 7.58 14.03
N LEU A 51 25.63 8.03 15.09
CA LEU A 51 24.17 8.12 15.15
C LEU A 51 23.60 9.13 14.14
N THR A 52 24.26 10.29 13.99
CA THR A 52 23.83 11.31 13.02
C THR A 52 24.03 10.83 11.58
N LEU A 53 25.17 10.21 11.25
CA LEU A 53 25.40 9.58 9.94
C LEU A 53 24.37 8.47 9.66
N TYR A 54 24.07 7.64 10.66
CA TYR A 54 23.06 6.58 10.54
C TYR A 54 21.66 7.13 10.26
N THR A 55 21.23 8.14 11.02
CA THR A 55 19.90 8.76 10.84
C THR A 55 19.79 9.51 9.52
N GLN A 56 20.86 10.19 9.09
CA GLN A 56 20.91 10.85 7.78
C GLN A 56 20.86 9.85 6.62
N GLY A 57 21.59 8.73 6.72
CA GLY A 57 21.54 7.64 5.74
C GLY A 57 20.15 7.02 5.63
N ARG A 58 19.47 6.79 6.77
CA ARG A 58 18.08 6.30 6.79
C ARG A 58 17.11 7.29 6.16
N SER A 59 17.22 8.58 6.48
CA SER A 59 16.39 9.63 5.89
C SER A 59 16.59 9.75 4.38
N ALA A 60 17.83 9.72 3.90
CA ALA A 60 18.14 9.76 2.46
C ALA A 60 17.57 8.54 1.72
N LYS A 61 17.66 7.34 2.32
CA LYS A 61 17.08 6.11 1.77
C LYS A 61 15.55 6.21 1.68
N GLN A 62 14.90 6.73 2.74
CA GLN A 62 13.44 6.93 2.77
C GLN A 62 13.00 7.92 1.69
N LYS A 63 13.68 9.07 1.55
CA LYS A 63 13.37 10.09 0.54
C LYS A 63 13.51 9.56 -0.88
N ARG A 64 14.58 8.79 -1.16
CA ARG A 64 14.76 8.13 -2.46
C ARG A 64 13.65 7.14 -2.75
N HIS A 65 13.30 6.31 -1.77
CA HIS A 65 12.22 5.32 -1.92
C HIS A 65 10.87 5.99 -2.18
N LEU A 66 10.56 7.07 -1.46
CA LEU A 66 9.35 7.86 -1.68
C LEU A 66 9.33 8.49 -3.09
N ALA A 67 10.45 9.05 -3.54
CA ALA A 67 10.58 9.62 -4.88
C ALA A 67 10.40 8.55 -5.98
N ILE A 68 10.89 7.34 -5.77
CA ILE A 68 10.63 6.21 -6.68
C ILE A 68 9.12 5.95 -6.74
N LEU A 69 8.46 5.78 -5.60
CA LEU A 69 7.01 5.50 -5.56
C LEU A 69 6.16 6.61 -6.20
N ASP A 70 6.59 7.87 -6.07
CA ASP A 70 5.93 9.02 -6.69
C ASP A 70 6.10 9.02 -8.22
N SER A 71 7.28 8.66 -8.72
CA SER A 71 7.56 8.53 -10.16
C SER A 71 6.85 7.37 -10.87
N LEU A 72 6.29 6.43 -10.10
CA LEU A 72 5.56 5.29 -10.66
C LEU A 72 4.19 5.74 -11.17
N VAL A 73 3.94 5.51 -12.45
CA VAL A 73 2.67 5.80 -13.10
C VAL A 73 1.87 4.51 -13.23
N TRP A 74 0.60 4.57 -12.84
CA TRP A 74 -0.36 3.52 -13.11
C TRP A 74 -0.89 3.67 -14.52
N ALA A 75 -0.91 2.59 -15.30
CA ALA A 75 -1.70 2.54 -16.52
C ALA A 75 -3.21 2.56 -16.20
N ASP A 76 -4.05 2.49 -17.22
CA ASP A 76 -5.49 2.33 -17.00
C ASP A 76 -5.80 1.02 -16.28
N MET A 77 -6.75 1.09 -15.36
CA MET A 77 -7.19 -0.06 -14.60
C MET A 77 -8.08 -0.95 -15.45
N SER A 78 -7.71 -2.22 -15.53
CA SER A 78 -8.41 -3.23 -16.31
C SER A 78 -9.17 -4.18 -15.38
N PRO A 79 -10.51 -4.11 -15.32
CA PRO A 79 -11.30 -5.13 -14.65
C PRO A 79 -11.16 -6.46 -15.38
N SER A 80 -11.16 -7.56 -14.63
CA SER A 80 -11.28 -8.91 -15.16
C SER A 80 -12.61 -9.04 -15.91
N GLN A 81 -12.61 -9.80 -16.99
CA GLN A 81 -13.84 -10.13 -17.72
C GLN A 81 -14.76 -11.07 -16.93
N ARG A 82 -14.23 -11.74 -15.90
CA ARG A 82 -14.96 -12.72 -15.10
C ARG A 82 -14.88 -12.43 -13.60
N CYS A 83 -15.96 -12.75 -12.91
CA CYS A 83 -16.07 -12.66 -11.45
C CYS A 83 -15.30 -13.79 -10.76
N LEU A 84 -14.54 -13.52 -9.70
CA LEU A 84 -13.79 -14.58 -9.03
C LEU A 84 -14.68 -15.48 -8.16
N ARG A 85 -15.75 -14.90 -7.60
CA ARG A 85 -16.74 -15.52 -6.71
C ARG A 85 -17.90 -14.54 -6.53
N PHE A 86 -18.93 -14.93 -5.78
CA PHE A 86 -20.06 -14.05 -5.46
C PHE A 86 -19.58 -12.69 -4.95
N GLY A 87 -20.04 -11.63 -5.62
CA GLY A 87 -19.75 -10.23 -5.31
C GLY A 87 -18.28 -9.85 -5.37
N THR A 88 -17.41 -10.64 -6.02
CA THR A 88 -15.97 -10.34 -6.09
C THR A 88 -15.46 -10.27 -7.53
N LEU A 89 -14.84 -9.15 -7.88
CA LEU A 89 -14.16 -8.93 -9.16
C LEU A 89 -12.66 -8.71 -8.95
N GLU A 90 -11.86 -9.12 -9.93
CA GLU A 90 -10.43 -8.82 -9.94
C GLU A 90 -10.13 -7.59 -10.79
N TYR A 91 -9.34 -6.67 -10.28
CA TYR A 91 -8.81 -5.54 -11.02
C TYR A 91 -7.32 -5.72 -11.20
N SER A 92 -6.85 -5.45 -12.41
CA SER A 92 -5.44 -5.48 -12.75
C SER A 92 -4.97 -4.12 -13.27
N ILE A 93 -3.74 -3.74 -12.96
CA ILE A 93 -3.15 -2.51 -13.48
C ILE A 93 -1.68 -2.74 -13.77
N GLN A 94 -1.21 -2.19 -14.89
CA GLN A 94 0.20 -2.25 -15.24
C GLN A 94 0.97 -1.15 -14.52
N LEU A 95 2.10 -1.53 -13.92
CA LEU A 95 3.05 -0.60 -13.34
C LEU A 95 4.00 -0.07 -14.41
N MET A 96 4.03 1.25 -14.60
CA MET A 96 4.90 1.94 -15.55
C MET A 96 5.95 2.80 -14.82
N GLY A 97 7.05 3.13 -15.50
CA GLY A 97 8.07 4.04 -14.97
C GLY A 97 9.01 3.43 -13.93
N ILE A 98 9.15 2.10 -13.90
CA ILE A 98 10.07 1.42 -12.98
C ILE A 98 11.52 1.81 -13.32
N PRO A 99 12.27 2.43 -12.38
CA PRO A 99 13.65 2.83 -12.65
C PRO A 99 14.56 1.64 -12.97
N LYS A 100 15.53 1.84 -13.87
CA LYS A 100 16.55 0.83 -14.17
C LYS A 100 17.31 0.44 -12.90
N GLY A 101 17.43 -0.86 -12.64
CA GLY A 101 18.13 -1.40 -11.46
C GLY A 101 17.26 -1.53 -10.21
N GLU A 102 16.03 -1.02 -10.20
CA GLU A 102 15.10 -1.23 -9.10
C GLU A 102 14.38 -2.57 -9.23
N HIS A 103 14.14 -3.25 -8.10
CA HIS A 103 13.37 -4.50 -8.10
C HIS A 103 11.89 -4.17 -8.26
N GLY A 104 11.39 -4.20 -9.49
CA GLY A 104 9.98 -3.89 -9.76
C GLY A 104 8.98 -4.73 -8.95
N ARG A 105 9.35 -5.95 -8.53
CA ARG A 105 8.56 -6.76 -7.58
C ARG A 105 8.38 -6.11 -6.20
N ARG A 106 9.37 -5.35 -5.70
CA ARG A 106 9.30 -4.60 -4.44
C ARG A 106 8.37 -3.41 -4.61
N CYS A 107 8.60 -2.61 -5.65
CA CYS A 107 7.74 -1.49 -6.02
C CYS A 107 6.27 -1.90 -6.22
N CYS A 108 6.04 -3.15 -6.63
CA CYS A 108 4.71 -3.73 -6.81
C CYS A 108 3.96 -4.04 -5.50
N LYS A 109 4.55 -3.92 -4.30
CA LYS A 109 3.82 -4.19 -3.05
C LYS A 109 3.46 -2.94 -2.23
N GLU A 110 3.99 -1.79 -2.59
CA GLU A 110 4.08 -0.65 -1.66
C GLU A 110 3.07 0.50 -1.88
N LYS A 111 2.62 0.75 -3.11
CA LYS A 111 1.67 1.82 -3.45
C LYS A 111 0.20 1.35 -3.43
N GLY A 112 -0.69 2.06 -2.72
CA GLY A 112 -2.13 1.79 -2.70
C GLY A 112 -2.86 2.28 -3.94
N ILE A 113 -4.17 2.08 -3.98
CA ILE A 113 -5.06 2.54 -5.05
C ILE A 113 -6.48 2.77 -4.53
N VAL A 114 -7.23 3.65 -5.19
CA VAL A 114 -8.66 3.86 -4.92
C VAL A 114 -9.50 3.09 -5.93
N ILE A 115 -10.37 2.20 -5.47
CA ILE A 115 -11.36 1.47 -6.30
C ILE A 115 -12.74 1.75 -5.72
N HIS A 116 -13.69 2.15 -6.57
CA HIS A 116 -15.06 2.54 -6.16
C HIS A 116 -15.10 3.56 -5.01
N GLY A 117 -14.14 4.48 -4.96
CA GLY A 117 -14.04 5.50 -3.90
C GLY A 117 -13.47 4.99 -2.57
N ILE A 118 -13.03 3.73 -2.48
CA ILE A 118 -12.42 3.14 -1.28
C ILE A 118 -10.91 3.00 -1.53
N ASP A 119 -10.10 3.49 -0.59
CA ASP A 119 -8.65 3.33 -0.62
C ASP A 119 -8.25 1.92 -0.17
N ILE A 120 -7.48 1.24 -1.02
CA ILE A 120 -6.93 -0.08 -0.78
C ILE A 120 -5.41 0.03 -0.72
N GLU A 121 -4.87 -0.04 0.50
CA GLU A 121 -3.45 0.17 0.76
C GLU A 121 -2.54 -0.79 -0.03
N LYS A 122 -2.96 -2.06 -0.19
CA LYS A 122 -2.10 -3.13 -0.71
C LYS A 122 -2.81 -4.00 -1.73
N PRO A 123 -2.11 -4.42 -2.80
CA PRO A 123 -2.64 -5.37 -3.76
C PRO A 123 -2.71 -6.76 -3.14
N GLY A 124 -3.59 -7.59 -3.68
CA GLY A 124 -3.62 -9.01 -3.32
C GLY A 124 -2.33 -9.71 -3.76
N TYR A 125 -1.86 -9.42 -4.97
CA TYR A 125 -0.64 -10.01 -5.51
C TYR A 125 -0.08 -9.24 -6.71
N CYS A 126 1.10 -9.69 -7.17
CA CYS A 126 1.83 -9.13 -8.29
C CYS A 126 2.19 -10.23 -9.28
N THR A 127 2.01 -9.98 -10.57
CA THR A 127 2.53 -10.84 -11.63
C THR A 127 3.61 -10.11 -12.41
N VAL A 128 4.55 -10.89 -12.93
CA VAL A 128 5.61 -10.41 -13.82
C VAL A 128 5.41 -11.15 -15.13
N ASP A 129 5.12 -10.39 -16.17
CA ASP A 129 5.06 -10.89 -17.53
C ASP A 129 6.40 -10.61 -18.19
N VAL A 130 7.13 -11.69 -18.45
CA VAL A 130 8.37 -11.67 -19.23
C VAL A 130 7.93 -11.86 -20.67
N GLY A 131 7.56 -10.77 -21.33
CA GLY A 131 7.23 -10.84 -22.76
C GLY A 131 8.40 -11.48 -23.53
N ASN A 132 8.11 -12.03 -24.72
CA ASN A 132 9.09 -12.68 -25.61
C ASN A 132 10.24 -11.75 -26.09
N SER A 133 10.35 -10.53 -25.58
CA SER A 133 11.23 -9.48 -26.07
C SER A 133 12.17 -8.99 -24.97
N ALA A 134 13.38 -9.55 -24.94
CA ALA A 134 14.57 -9.14 -24.17
C ALA A 134 14.39 -9.01 -22.63
N PRO A 135 15.44 -9.27 -21.83
CA PRO A 135 15.39 -9.18 -20.36
C PRO A 135 15.16 -7.76 -19.80
N THR A 136 14.95 -6.77 -20.66
CA THR A 136 14.75 -5.36 -20.32
C THR A 136 13.30 -4.89 -20.29
N ASN A 137 12.33 -5.67 -20.81
CA ASN A 137 10.92 -5.26 -20.90
C ASN A 137 10.01 -6.06 -19.94
N LEU A 138 10.40 -6.14 -18.67
CA LEU A 138 9.57 -6.75 -17.63
C LEU A 138 8.30 -5.93 -17.43
N ARG A 139 7.13 -6.51 -17.73
CA ARG A 139 5.84 -5.91 -17.43
C ARG A 139 5.37 -6.41 -16.08
N ILE A 140 5.07 -5.51 -15.17
CA ILE A 140 4.63 -5.86 -13.82
C ILE A 140 3.18 -5.42 -13.66
N PHE A 141 2.33 -6.36 -13.28
CA PHE A 141 0.93 -6.10 -13.00
C PHE A 141 0.65 -6.28 -11.52
N ARG A 142 -0.17 -5.39 -10.97
CA ARG A 142 -0.80 -5.59 -9.67
C ARG A 142 -2.22 -6.07 -9.85
N HIS A 143 -2.67 -6.86 -8.88
CA HIS A 143 -4.01 -7.42 -8.85
C HIS A 143 -4.67 -7.16 -7.50
N TRP A 144 -5.92 -6.69 -7.54
CA TRP A 144 -6.78 -6.50 -6.37
C TRP A 144 -8.04 -7.33 -6.52
N ARG A 145 -8.42 -8.03 -5.46
CA ARG A 145 -9.68 -8.75 -5.38
C ARG A 145 -10.66 -7.89 -4.59
N VAL A 146 -11.58 -7.27 -5.30
CA VAL A 146 -12.54 -6.31 -4.74
C VAL A 146 -13.85 -7.04 -4.52
N ASN A 147 -14.36 -6.98 -3.29
CA ASN A 147 -15.58 -7.68 -2.88
C ASN A 147 -16.70 -6.72 -2.42
N PHE A 148 -16.58 -5.44 -2.76
CA PHE A 148 -17.52 -4.39 -2.41
C PHE A 148 -17.94 -3.65 -3.67
N ASN A 149 -19.20 -3.21 -3.71
CA ASN A 149 -19.78 -2.48 -4.85
C ASN A 149 -19.69 -3.18 -6.22
N GLU A 150 -19.41 -4.49 -6.26
CA GLU A 150 -19.40 -5.32 -7.48
C GLU A 150 -20.77 -5.91 -7.79
N SER A 151 -21.72 -5.07 -8.22
CA SER A 151 -23.08 -5.51 -8.55
C SER A 151 -23.13 -6.51 -9.71
N SER A 152 -22.26 -6.36 -10.71
CA SER A 152 -22.13 -7.27 -11.86
C SER A 152 -21.73 -8.70 -11.47
N CYS A 153 -21.10 -8.87 -10.29
CA CYS A 153 -20.69 -10.16 -9.76
C CYS A 153 -21.64 -10.73 -8.70
N LYS A 154 -22.80 -10.11 -8.48
CA LYS A 154 -23.84 -10.65 -7.61
C LYS A 154 -24.75 -11.58 -8.40
N THR A 155 -24.41 -12.85 -8.40
CA THR A 155 -25.24 -13.95 -8.91
C THR A 155 -26.40 -14.24 -7.97
N LEU A 156 -27.48 -14.77 -8.52
CA LEU A 156 -28.70 -15.11 -7.77
C LEU A 156 -29.13 -16.52 -8.13
N TRP A 157 -29.78 -17.21 -7.21
CA TRP A 157 -30.43 -18.49 -7.50
C TRP A 157 -31.88 -18.25 -7.91
N GLU A 158 -32.24 -18.77 -9.07
CA GLU A 158 -33.54 -18.59 -9.71
C GLU A 158 -34.15 -19.96 -10.03
N ASN A 159 -35.45 -19.97 -10.31
CA ASN A 159 -36.18 -21.16 -10.79
C ASN A 159 -35.98 -22.38 -9.88
N PHE A 160 -36.18 -22.21 -8.57
CA PHE A 160 -36.15 -23.31 -7.63
C PHE A 160 -37.20 -24.36 -8.01
N GLN A 161 -36.75 -25.59 -8.22
CA GLN A 161 -37.59 -26.74 -8.54
C GLN A 161 -37.39 -27.81 -7.47
N ASP A 162 -38.49 -28.19 -6.84
CA ASP A 162 -38.51 -29.41 -6.03
C ASP A 162 -38.57 -30.61 -6.97
N LYS A 163 -37.48 -31.38 -7.02
CA LYS A 163 -37.40 -32.63 -7.80
C LYS A 163 -37.94 -33.83 -7.00
N GLY A 164 -38.50 -33.58 -5.82
CA GLY A 164 -39.05 -34.60 -4.94
C GLY A 164 -37.96 -35.50 -4.34
N CYS A 165 -38.39 -36.68 -3.90
CA CYS A 165 -37.53 -37.66 -3.26
C CYS A 165 -36.67 -38.40 -4.30
N ALA A 166 -35.35 -38.31 -4.19
CA ALA A 166 -34.46 -39.26 -4.86
C ALA A 166 -34.52 -40.60 -4.11
N ALA A 167 -35.45 -41.48 -4.48
CA ALA A 167 -35.69 -42.73 -3.78
C ALA A 167 -34.63 -43.79 -4.13
N THR A 168 -33.69 -44.07 -3.22
CA THR A 168 -33.24 -45.45 -2.91
C THR A 168 -32.63 -45.49 -1.50
N GLY A 169 -33.41 -45.91 -0.51
CA GLY A 169 -32.95 -46.17 0.87
C GLY A 169 -33.70 -45.41 1.97
N PRO A 170 -33.53 -45.79 3.26
CA PRO A 170 -34.34 -45.34 4.40
C PRO A 170 -34.12 -43.87 4.81
N LYS A 171 -33.44 -43.07 3.99
CA LYS A 171 -33.29 -41.62 4.19
C LYS A 171 -33.82 -40.90 2.95
N THR A 172 -35.12 -40.62 2.95
CA THR A 172 -35.82 -39.89 1.92
C THR A 172 -35.27 -38.46 1.85
N CYS A 173 -34.40 -38.16 0.89
CA CYS A 173 -33.84 -36.81 0.72
C CYS A 173 -34.65 -36.07 -0.35
N TRP A 174 -35.25 -34.93 -0.01
CA TRP A 174 -35.79 -34.01 -1.02
C TRP A 174 -34.65 -33.32 -1.74
N ARG A 175 -34.73 -33.32 -3.07
CA ARG A 175 -33.76 -32.70 -3.95
C ARG A 175 -34.34 -31.41 -4.50
N ILE A 176 -33.78 -30.28 -4.07
CA ILE A 176 -34.11 -28.97 -4.65
C ILE A 176 -33.02 -28.62 -5.64
N GLU A 177 -33.41 -28.17 -6.84
CA GLU A 177 -32.52 -27.66 -7.87
C GLU A 177 -32.82 -26.19 -8.16
N ALA A 178 -31.80 -25.41 -8.50
CA ALA A 178 -31.94 -24.01 -8.87
C ALA A 178 -30.92 -23.64 -9.94
N HIS A 179 -31.28 -22.68 -10.78
CA HIS A 179 -30.43 -22.13 -11.84
C HIS A 179 -29.74 -20.85 -11.38
N MET A 180 -28.46 -20.67 -11.74
CA MET A 180 -27.73 -19.44 -11.43
C MET A 180 -28.01 -18.33 -12.46
N GLY A 181 -28.66 -17.27 -12.00
CA GLY A 181 -28.83 -16.02 -12.73
C GLY A 181 -27.64 -15.07 -12.59
N ASN A 182 -27.55 -14.12 -13.52
CA ASN A 182 -26.57 -13.02 -13.54
C ASN A 182 -25.08 -13.44 -13.50
N HIS A 183 -24.74 -14.59 -14.07
CA HIS A 183 -23.35 -14.99 -14.24
C HIS A 183 -22.79 -14.41 -15.55
N GLN A 184 -21.57 -13.90 -15.50
CA GLN A 184 -20.91 -13.25 -16.65
C GLN A 184 -20.25 -14.28 -17.59
N GLN A 185 -20.09 -13.94 -18.87
CA GLN A 185 -19.25 -14.72 -19.78
C GLN A 185 -17.76 -14.43 -19.53
N PRO A 186 -16.83 -15.40 -19.70
CA PRO A 186 -17.10 -16.80 -20.01
C PRO A 186 -17.65 -17.57 -18.79
N TRP A 187 -18.47 -18.58 -19.04
CA TRP A 187 -19.09 -19.43 -18.01
C TRP A 187 -18.14 -20.53 -17.50
N ASP A 188 -16.83 -20.32 -17.52
CA ASP A 188 -15.85 -21.37 -17.22
C ASP A 188 -15.59 -21.54 -15.72
N ASN A 189 -15.83 -20.49 -14.94
CA ASN A 189 -15.68 -20.40 -13.49
C ASN A 189 -17.01 -20.47 -12.73
N TRP A 190 -18.05 -21.01 -13.38
CA TRP A 190 -19.38 -21.14 -12.79
C TRP A 190 -19.34 -21.89 -11.46
N ARG A 191 -18.43 -22.86 -11.30
CA ARG A 191 -18.35 -23.70 -10.10
C ARG A 191 -17.95 -22.88 -8.87
N GLU A 192 -16.98 -22.00 -9.02
CA GLU A 192 -16.47 -21.11 -7.97
C GLU A 192 -17.55 -20.12 -7.54
N VAL A 193 -18.22 -19.51 -8.51
CA VAL A 193 -19.31 -18.56 -8.27
C VAL A 193 -20.52 -19.27 -7.64
N CYS A 194 -20.91 -20.45 -8.15
CA CYS A 194 -21.92 -21.32 -7.55
C CYS A 194 -21.62 -21.63 -6.09
N SER A 195 -20.40 -22.05 -5.77
CA SER A 195 -20.07 -22.47 -4.41
C SER A 195 -20.12 -21.34 -3.37
N THR A 196 -20.13 -20.08 -3.81
CA THR A 196 -20.06 -18.88 -2.97
C THR A 196 -21.32 -18.02 -3.01
N THR A 197 -22.26 -18.32 -3.90
CA THR A 197 -23.52 -17.59 -4.02
C THR A 197 -24.50 -18.10 -2.99
N HIS A 198 -24.97 -17.23 -2.10
CA HIS A 198 -25.91 -17.64 -1.07
C HIS A 198 -27.26 -18.02 -1.69
N ALA A 199 -27.86 -19.11 -1.20
CA ALA A 199 -29.20 -19.55 -1.60
C ALA A 199 -30.18 -19.39 -0.44
N ASP A 200 -31.24 -18.64 -0.70
CA ASP A 200 -32.37 -18.45 0.21
C ASP A 200 -33.62 -19.08 -0.42
N TYR A 201 -34.16 -20.13 0.21
CA TYR A 201 -35.34 -20.82 -0.26
C TYR A 201 -36.18 -21.34 0.89
N ASP A 202 -37.48 -21.01 0.90
CA ASP A 202 -38.46 -21.52 1.87
C ASP A 202 -38.01 -21.37 3.33
N GLY A 203 -37.49 -20.19 3.68
CA GLY A 203 -36.95 -19.88 5.01
C GLY A 203 -35.57 -20.51 5.32
N HIS A 204 -34.98 -21.27 4.40
CA HIS A 204 -33.65 -21.84 4.57
C HIS A 204 -32.56 -21.04 3.85
N HIS A 205 -31.64 -20.50 4.64
CA HIS A 205 -30.41 -19.87 4.14
C HIS A 205 -29.31 -20.92 3.88
N SER A 206 -28.48 -20.73 2.87
CA SER A 206 -27.33 -21.57 2.55
C SER A 206 -26.18 -20.77 1.98
N ILE A 207 -25.11 -20.67 2.76
CA ILE A 207 -23.94 -19.85 2.44
C ILE A 207 -23.08 -20.49 1.33
N ASN A 208 -22.96 -21.82 1.33
CA ASN A 208 -22.12 -22.56 0.37
C ASN A 208 -22.90 -23.72 -0.26
N PRO A 209 -23.79 -23.43 -1.21
CA PRO A 209 -24.55 -24.45 -1.91
C PRO A 209 -23.63 -25.38 -2.73
N ARG A 210 -23.97 -26.67 -2.80
CA ARG A 210 -23.17 -27.62 -3.58
C ARG A 210 -23.52 -27.53 -5.07
N PRO A 211 -22.55 -27.22 -5.95
CA PRO A 211 -22.74 -27.31 -7.40
C PRO A 211 -22.86 -28.78 -7.84
N VAL A 212 -23.67 -29.06 -8.86
CA VAL A 212 -23.88 -30.42 -9.39
C VAL A 212 -23.35 -30.55 -10.81
N THR A 213 -24.00 -29.88 -11.76
CA THR A 213 -23.74 -29.99 -13.20
C THR A 213 -24.12 -28.67 -13.87
N GLY A 214 -23.20 -28.01 -14.56
CA GLY A 214 -23.46 -26.68 -15.13
C GLY A 214 -23.85 -25.64 -14.06
N PRO A 215 -24.50 -24.52 -14.40
CA PRO A 215 -24.86 -23.45 -13.46
C PRO A 215 -25.99 -23.83 -12.47
N TYR A 216 -26.09 -25.11 -12.09
CA TYR A 216 -27.12 -25.65 -11.22
C TYR A 216 -26.58 -26.08 -9.86
N MET A 217 -27.33 -25.75 -8.82
CA MET A 217 -27.17 -26.26 -7.46
C MET A 217 -28.09 -27.47 -7.23
N SER A 218 -27.67 -28.39 -6.35
CA SER A 218 -28.62 -29.25 -5.62
C SER A 218 -28.44 -29.16 -4.11
N LYS A 219 -29.55 -29.03 -3.38
CA LYS A 219 -29.60 -29.18 -1.92
C LYS A 219 -30.34 -30.46 -1.55
N ARG A 220 -29.83 -31.15 -0.52
CA ARG A 220 -30.60 -32.19 0.20
C ARG A 220 -31.26 -31.55 1.42
N ARG A 221 -32.57 -31.70 1.55
CA ARG A 221 -33.32 -31.43 2.79
C ARG A 221 -33.43 -32.77 3.56
N TRP A 222 -33.11 -32.73 4.86
CA TRP A 222 -33.28 -33.83 5.80
C TRP A 222 -34.52 -33.59 6.64
#